data_AF-A0A533ZJP9-F1
#
_entry.id   AF-A0A533ZJP9-F1
#
_cell.length_a   1.000
_cell.length_b   1.000
_cell.length_c   1.000
_cell.angle_alpha   90.00
_cell.angle_beta   90.00
_cell.angle_gamma   90.00
#
_symmetry.space_group_name_H-M   'P 1'
#
loop_
_entity.id
_entity.type
_entity.pdbx_description
1 polymer ?
#
loop_
_entity_poly.entity_id
_entity_poly.type
_entity_poly.pdbx_seq_one_letter_code
_entity_poly.pdbx_strand_id
1 'polypeptide(L)'
;MKDSFSILNVSGPYREPREPVFSYDYSIQRSDWPTANGVRIKVSIPDELDYLKNKILAVSGGSPGQQLRVTQLLCRRIADRKLQIADEERMLLERRDVMIGPFTGSLAHLFAPLEAWMSEQKTSLRQEVREQVGL
;
A
#
# COMPACT_ATOMS: atom_id res chain seq x y z
N MET A 1 7.95 -5.76 -15.43
CA MET A 1 7.91 -7.10 -14.80
C MET A 1 6.49 -7.60 -14.93
N LYS A 2 6.29 -8.86 -15.34
CA LYS A 2 4.94 -9.44 -15.39
C LYS A 2 4.65 -9.91 -13.96
N ASP A 3 3.66 -9.32 -13.30
CA ASP A 3 3.28 -9.72 -11.94
C ASP A 3 3.00 -11.23 -11.93
N SER A 4 3.50 -11.94 -10.92
CA SER A 4 3.35 -13.39 -10.83
C SER A 4 1.91 -13.82 -10.49
N PHE A 5 1.04 -12.86 -10.18
CA PHE A 5 -0.36 -12.99 -9.85
C PHE A 5 -1.18 -11.88 -10.52
N SER A 6 -2.49 -12.09 -10.62
CA SER A 6 -3.47 -11.06 -10.93
C SER A 6 -4.28 -10.70 -9.68
N ILE A 7 -4.63 -9.42 -9.52
CA ILE A 7 -5.52 -8.96 -8.45
C ILE A 7 -6.95 -9.05 -8.95
N LEU A 8 -7.76 -9.92 -8.34
CA LEU A 8 -9.16 -10.10 -8.70
C LEU A 8 -10.07 -9.07 -8.03
N ASN A 9 -9.79 -8.76 -6.77
CA ASN A 9 -10.57 -7.81 -5.98
C ASN A 9 -9.71 -7.16 -4.91
N VAL A 10 -10.07 -5.94 -4.52
CA VAL A 10 -9.53 -5.31 -3.32
C VAL A 10 -10.60 -4.60 -2.52
N SER A 11 -10.61 -4.83 -1.22
CA SER A 11 -11.52 -4.21 -0.27
C SER A 11 -10.75 -3.39 0.78
N GLY A 12 -11.33 -2.26 1.22
CA GLY A 12 -10.73 -1.34 2.19
C GLY A 12 -10.77 0.13 1.73
N PRO A 13 -10.13 1.07 2.46
CA PRO A 13 -9.33 0.83 3.67
C PRO A 13 -10.20 0.53 4.90
N TYR A 14 -9.78 -0.43 5.71
CA TYR A 14 -10.32 -0.66 7.05
C TYR A 14 -9.42 -0.01 8.08
N ARG A 15 -10.01 0.70 9.07
CA ARG A 15 -9.27 1.20 10.23
C ARG A 15 -9.19 0.06 11.26
N GLU A 16 -8.00 -0.50 11.44
CA GLU A 16 -7.82 -1.59 12.41
C GLU A 16 -8.02 -1.08 13.85
N PRO A 17 -8.78 -1.80 14.70
CA PRO A 17 -8.93 -1.46 16.10
C PRO A 17 -7.59 -1.51 16.83
N ARG A 18 -7.32 -0.51 17.69
CA ARG A 18 -6.16 -0.49 18.61
C ARG A 18 -4.77 -0.44 17.98
N GLU A 19 -4.66 -0.42 16.66
CA GLU A 19 -3.39 -0.23 15.94
C GLU A 19 -3.46 1.06 15.12
N PRO A 20 -2.37 1.84 14.94
CA PRO A 20 -2.36 3.02 14.06
C PRO A 20 -2.14 2.65 12.59
N VAL A 21 -2.93 1.70 12.06
CA VAL A 21 -2.79 1.19 10.69
C VAL A 21 -4.12 1.22 9.91
N PHE A 22 -4.02 1.34 8.59
CA PHE A 22 -5.10 0.97 7.67
C PHE A 22 -4.82 -0.40 7.07
N SER A 23 -5.86 -1.17 6.76
CA SER A 23 -5.73 -2.45 6.08
C SER A 23 -6.53 -2.54 4.79
N TYR A 24 -6.00 -3.33 3.86
CA TYR A 24 -6.64 -3.70 2.60
C TYR A 24 -6.59 -5.20 2.43
N ASP A 25 -7.70 -5.78 2.01
CA ASP A 25 -7.80 -7.21 1.68
C ASP A 25 -7.79 -7.39 0.18
N TYR A 26 -6.73 -8.02 -0.32
CA TYR A 26 -6.55 -8.37 -1.72
C TYR A 26 -6.96 -9.81 -1.95
N SER A 27 -7.70 -10.05 -3.02
CA SER A 27 -7.86 -11.39 -3.59
C SER A 27 -6.92 -11.52 -4.78
N ILE A 28 -5.92 -12.39 -4.66
CA ILE A 28 -4.91 -12.60 -5.70
C ILE A 28 -5.06 -14.00 -6.32
N GLN A 29 -4.88 -14.08 -7.64
CA GLN A 29 -4.94 -15.34 -8.39
C GLN A 29 -3.61 -15.55 -9.11
N ARG A 30 -2.94 -16.65 -8.80
CA ARG A 30 -1.77 -17.10 -9.55
C ARG A 30 -2.18 -18.09 -10.64
N SER A 31 -1.43 -18.13 -11.73
CA SER A 31 -1.74 -18.99 -12.87
C SER A 31 -1.63 -20.48 -12.56
N ASP A 32 -0.79 -20.85 -11.60
CA ASP A 32 -0.53 -22.23 -11.18
C ASP A 32 -1.49 -22.71 -10.08
N TRP A 33 -2.37 -21.85 -9.56
CA TRP A 33 -3.30 -22.19 -8.47
C TRP A 33 -4.75 -22.30 -8.95
N PRO A 34 -5.53 -23.26 -8.45
CA PRO A 34 -6.92 -23.42 -8.86
C PRO A 34 -7.89 -22.41 -8.21
N THR A 35 -7.48 -21.71 -7.14
CA THR A 35 -8.30 -20.71 -6.45
C THR A 35 -7.48 -19.50 -6.06
N ALA A 36 -8.14 -18.36 -5.90
CA ALA A 36 -7.54 -17.15 -5.38
C ALA A 36 -7.27 -17.26 -3.87
N ASN A 37 -6.29 -16.49 -3.41
CA ASN A 37 -5.89 -16.38 -2.00
C ASN A 37 -6.12 -14.97 -1.48
N GLY A 38 -6.38 -14.86 -0.17
CA GLY A 38 -6.49 -13.59 0.53
C GLY A 38 -5.13 -13.08 0.99
N VAL A 39 -4.82 -11.82 0.69
CA VAL A 39 -3.67 -11.12 1.25
C VAL A 39 -4.13 -9.84 1.92
N ARG A 40 -3.93 -9.75 3.24
CA ARG A 40 -4.17 -8.53 4.01
C ARG A 40 -2.89 -7.71 4.06
N ILE A 41 -2.92 -6.49 3.54
CA ILE A 41 -1.83 -5.53 3.67
C ILE A 41 -2.19 -4.51 4.73
N LYS A 42 -1.35 -4.36 5.76
CA LYS A 42 -1.43 -3.29 6.75
C LYS A 42 -0.47 -2.16 6.39
N VAL A 43 -0.96 -0.93 6.38
CA VAL A 43 -0.20 0.29 6.16
C VAL A 43 -0.17 1.10 7.45
N SER A 44 1.02 1.35 7.99
CA SER A 44 1.21 2.22 9.15
C SER A 44 0.90 3.66 8.79
N ILE A 45 0.03 4.28 9.59
CA ILE A 45 -0.28 5.70 9.48
C ILE A 45 0.99 6.53 9.77
N PRO A 46 1.65 6.41 10.94
CA PRO A 46 2.80 7.23 11.27
C PRO A 46 4.05 6.91 10.44
N ASP A 47 4.31 5.62 10.16
CA ASP A 47 5.61 5.20 9.63
C ASP A 47 5.67 5.16 8.10
N GLU A 48 4.52 4.94 7.43
CA GLU A 48 4.49 4.74 5.97
C GLU A 48 3.66 5.83 5.28
N LEU A 49 2.42 6.04 5.72
CA LEU A 49 1.51 7.01 5.08
C LEU A 49 1.93 8.46 5.34
N ASP A 50 2.11 8.84 6.61
CA ASP A 50 2.51 10.19 6.98
C ASP A 50 3.94 10.48 6.49
N TYR A 51 4.80 9.46 6.41
CA TYR A 51 6.11 9.57 5.81
C TYR A 51 6.02 9.97 4.33
N LEU A 52 5.28 9.21 3.51
CA LEU A 52 5.06 9.53 2.10
C LEU A 52 4.42 10.92 1.95
N LYS A 53 3.32 11.16 2.66
CA LYS A 53 2.52 12.37 2.51
C LYS A 53 3.29 13.63 2.90
N ASN A 54 3.93 13.63 4.06
CA ASN A 54 4.50 14.83 4.66
C ASN A 54 5.97 15.03 4.26
N LYS A 55 6.78 13.96 4.23
CA LYS A 55 8.21 14.08 3.92
C LYS A 55 8.50 14.00 2.43
N ILE A 56 7.94 13.02 1.74
CA ILE A 56 8.29 12.78 0.33
C ILE A 56 7.49 13.72 -0.59
N LEU A 57 6.17 13.69 -0.50
CA LEU A 57 5.30 14.47 -1.37
C LEU A 57 5.16 15.92 -0.92
N ALA A 58 5.30 16.19 0.39
CA ALA A 58 5.09 17.50 1.00
C ALA A 58 3.74 18.13 0.60
N VAL A 59 2.67 17.33 0.63
CA VAL A 59 1.31 17.79 0.33
C VAL A 59 0.73 18.47 1.56
N SER A 60 0.39 19.74 1.43
CA SER A 60 -0.17 20.56 2.52
C SER A 60 -1.41 21.35 2.07
N GLY A 61 -2.28 21.72 3.02
CA GLY A 61 -3.47 22.53 2.75
C GLY A 61 -4.70 21.72 2.32
N GLY A 62 -5.70 22.37 1.74
CA GLY A 62 -6.95 21.70 1.33
C GLY A 62 -7.98 21.50 2.45
N SER A 63 -9.20 21.20 2.05
CA SER A 63 -10.30 20.92 2.99
C SER A 63 -10.12 19.56 3.68
N PRO A 64 -10.79 19.31 4.82
CA PRO A 64 -10.78 18.00 5.46
C PRO A 64 -11.19 16.85 4.52
N GLY A 65 -12.16 17.10 3.63
CA GLY A 65 -12.58 16.12 2.62
C GLY A 65 -11.50 15.82 1.57
N GLN A 66 -10.77 16.84 1.12
CA GLN A 66 -9.63 16.65 0.23
C GLN A 66 -8.50 15.89 0.92
N GLN A 67 -8.19 16.25 2.18
CA GLN A 67 -7.17 15.57 2.97
C GLN A 67 -7.51 14.09 3.19
N LEU A 68 -8.79 13.75 3.42
CA LEU A 68 -9.26 12.37 3.49
C LEU A 68 -9.04 11.63 2.17
N ARG A 69 -9.37 12.24 1.02
CA ARG A 69 -9.15 11.65 -0.30
C ARG A 69 -7.67 11.43 -0.61
N VAL A 70 -6.80 12.39 -0.28
CA VAL A 70 -5.34 12.22 -0.40
C VAL A 70 -4.89 11.02 0.44
N THR A 71 -5.33 10.94 1.69
CA THR A 71 -5.00 9.81 2.57
C THR A 71 -5.44 8.48 1.96
N GLN A 72 -6.67 8.37 1.46
CA GLN A 72 -7.17 7.14 0.83
C GLN A 72 -6.36 6.76 -0.41
N LEU A 73 -6.08 7.73 -1.28
CA LEU A 73 -5.30 7.53 -2.51
C LEU A 73 -3.88 7.04 -2.18
N LEU A 74 -3.16 7.75 -1.33
CA LEU A 74 -1.78 7.41 -0.98
C LEU A 74 -1.70 6.08 -0.23
N CYS A 75 -2.63 5.83 0.70
CA CYS A 75 -2.67 4.57 1.43
C CYS A 75 -2.90 3.37 0.50
N ARG A 76 -3.78 3.53 -0.49
CA ARG A 76 -4.01 2.53 -1.54
C ARG A 76 -2.75 2.25 -2.36
N ARG A 77 -2.06 3.29 -2.80
CA ARG A 77 -0.81 3.18 -3.58
C ARG A 77 0.31 2.50 -2.79
N ILE A 78 0.44 2.81 -1.50
CA ILE A 78 1.38 2.12 -0.61
C ILE A 78 1.00 0.63 -0.51
N ALA A 79 -0.27 0.31 -0.26
CA ALA A 79 -0.69 -1.08 -0.13
C ALA A 79 -0.42 -1.90 -1.40
N ASP A 80 -0.67 -1.32 -2.58
CA ASP A 80 -0.36 -1.95 -3.87
C ASP A 80 1.14 -2.22 -4.03
N ARG A 81 2.00 -1.26 -3.68
CA ARG A 81 3.45 -1.48 -3.75
C ARG A 81 3.93 -2.51 -2.72
N LYS A 82 3.37 -2.50 -1.51
CA LYS A 82 3.71 -3.49 -0.48
C LYS A 82 3.35 -4.91 -0.91
N LEU A 83 2.23 -5.09 -1.61
CA LEU A 83 1.86 -6.38 -2.18
C LEU A 83 2.90 -6.86 -3.21
N GLN A 84 3.38 -5.95 -4.09
CA GLN A 84 4.44 -6.27 -5.05
C GLN A 84 5.76 -6.62 -4.34
N ILE A 85 6.17 -5.86 -3.33
CA ILE A 85 7.37 -6.15 -2.54
C ILE A 85 7.23 -7.52 -1.86
N ALA A 86 6.08 -7.85 -1.29
CA ALA A 86 5.85 -9.16 -0.67
C ALA A 86 5.97 -10.31 -1.68
N ASP A 87 5.58 -10.10 -2.94
CA ASP A 87 5.76 -11.08 -4.01
C ASP A 87 7.23 -11.21 -4.44
N GLU A 88 7.93 -10.08 -4.60
CA GLU A 88 9.38 -9.99 -4.88
C GLU A 88 10.19 -10.76 -3.82
N GLU A 89 9.77 -10.64 -2.55
CA GLU A 89 10.34 -11.31 -1.37
C GLU A 89 9.81 -12.73 -1.14
N ARG A 90 9.05 -13.28 -2.11
CA ARG A 90 8.55 -14.66 -2.08
C ARG A 90 7.65 -14.99 -0.88
N MET A 91 7.08 -13.98 -0.22
CA MET A 91 6.20 -14.16 0.94
C MET A 91 4.85 -14.76 0.55
N LEU A 92 4.50 -14.71 -0.74
CA LEU A 92 3.22 -15.15 -1.31
C LEU A 92 3.33 -16.48 -2.08
N LEU A 93 4.42 -17.25 -1.89
CA LEU A 93 4.62 -18.53 -2.59
C LEU A 93 3.79 -19.69 -2.05
N GLU A 94 3.35 -19.60 -0.80
CA GLU A 94 2.55 -20.65 -0.19
C GLU A 94 1.06 -20.38 -0.42
N ARG A 95 0.31 -21.45 -0.72
CA ARG A 95 -1.13 -21.36 -0.92
C ARG A 95 -1.87 -21.24 0.43
N ARG A 96 -1.68 -20.11 1.10
CA ARG A 96 -2.37 -19.71 2.33
C ARG A 96 -2.70 -18.23 2.30
N ASP A 97 -3.62 -17.82 3.17
CA ASP A 97 -3.86 -16.40 3.39
C ASP A 97 -2.68 -15.80 4.15
N VAL A 98 -2.26 -14.60 3.73
CA VAL A 98 -1.08 -13.92 4.26
C VAL A 98 -1.45 -12.54 4.77
N MET A 99 -0.94 -12.19 5.95
CA MET A 99 -1.01 -10.83 6.47
C MET A 99 0.37 -10.19 6.42
N ILE A 100 0.51 -9.13 5.63
CA ILE A 100 1.71 -8.31 5.57
C ILE A 100 1.53 -7.13 6.53
N GLY A 101 2.35 -7.12 7.58
CA GLY A 101 2.36 -6.04 8.57
C GLY A 101 2.95 -4.73 8.01
N PRO A 102 2.93 -3.66 8.82
CA PRO A 102 3.79 -2.50 8.60
C PRO A 102 5.25 -2.90 8.36
N PHE A 103 5.98 -2.15 7.52
CA PHE A 103 7.42 -2.35 7.34
C PHE A 103 8.21 -1.73 8.48
N THR A 104 7.92 -2.22 9.69
CA THR A 104 8.58 -1.91 10.94
C THR A 104 8.88 -3.23 11.67
N GLY A 105 9.64 -3.17 12.76
CA GLY A 105 10.01 -4.37 13.52
C GLY A 105 10.69 -5.42 12.64
N SER A 106 10.10 -6.62 12.55
CA SER A 106 10.65 -7.73 11.74
C SER A 106 10.63 -7.47 10.23
N LEU A 107 9.76 -6.59 9.73
CA LEU A 107 9.65 -6.25 8.32
C LEU A 107 10.36 -4.93 7.96
N ALA A 108 11.14 -4.35 8.88
CA ALA A 108 11.79 -3.05 8.67
C ALA A 108 12.72 -3.01 7.46
N HIS A 109 13.36 -4.13 7.12
CA HIS A 109 14.23 -4.24 5.94
C HIS A 109 13.49 -3.99 4.61
N LEU A 110 12.17 -4.20 4.57
CA LEU A 110 11.32 -3.95 3.41
C LEU A 110 10.92 -2.48 3.26
N PHE A 111 11.23 -1.63 4.24
CA PHE A 111 10.95 -0.20 4.12
C PHE A 111 11.86 0.47 3.09
N ALA A 112 13.12 0.06 2.97
CA ALA A 112 14.06 0.62 2.00
C ALA A 112 13.56 0.54 0.53
N PRO A 113 13.12 -0.63 0.00
CA PRO A 113 12.56 -0.69 -1.34
C PRO A 113 11.24 0.08 -1.48
N LEU A 114 10.44 0.19 -0.40
CA LEU A 114 9.24 1.01 -0.40
C LEU A 114 9.57 2.50 -0.52
N GLU A 115 10.53 3.00 0.25
CA GLU A 115 10.98 4.39 0.24
C GLU A 115 11.60 4.78 -1.11
N ALA A 116 12.39 3.89 -1.71
CA ALA A 116 12.93 4.09 -3.06
C ALA A 116 11.80 4.31 -4.07
N TRP A 117 10.79 3.44 -4.07
CA TRP A 117 9.61 3.59 -4.91
C TRP A 117 8.84 4.88 -4.62
N MET A 118 8.67 5.27 -3.35
CA MET A 118 7.99 6.53 -2.99
C MET A 118 8.70 7.75 -3.60
N SER A 119 10.04 7.73 -3.57
CA SER A 119 10.87 8.80 -4.12
C SER A 119 10.81 8.85 -5.64
N GLU A 120 10.86 7.69 -6.30
CA GLU A 120 10.72 7.57 -7.75
C GLU A 120 9.33 8.02 -8.24
N GLN A 121 8.27 7.64 -7.53
CA GLN A 121 6.89 7.95 -7.90
C GLN A 121 6.42 9.34 -7.45
N LYS A 122 7.26 10.11 -6.76
CA LYS A 122 6.91 11.42 -6.18
C LYS A 122 6.18 12.33 -7.17
N THR A 123 6.72 12.51 -8.36
CA THR A 123 6.14 13.39 -9.38
C THR A 123 4.79 12.87 -9.86
N SER A 124 4.70 11.56 -10.15
CA SER A 124 3.47 10.92 -10.61
C SER A 124 2.37 10.98 -9.55
N LEU A 125 2.69 10.69 -8.29
CA LEU A 125 1.75 10.73 -7.17
C LEU A 125 1.25 12.15 -6.89
N ARG A 126 2.11 13.17 -7.02
CA ARG A 126 1.69 14.57 -6.91
C ARG A 126 0.74 14.96 -8.03
N GLN A 127 1.01 14.52 -9.25
CA GLN A 127 0.12 14.76 -10.38
C GLN A 127 -1.23 14.07 -10.15
N GLU A 128 -1.24 12.82 -9.68
CA GLU A 128 -2.46 12.09 -9.40
C GLU A 128 -3.29 12.75 -8.29
N VAL A 129 -2.65 13.22 -7.22
CA VAL A 129 -3.31 14.01 -6.17
C VAL A 129 -3.96 15.26 -6.75
N ARG A 130 -3.27 15.96 -7.65
CA ARG A 130 -3.80 17.16 -8.31
C ARG A 130 -5.01 16.85 -9.19
N GLU A 131 -4.96 15.79 -9.97
CA GLU A 131 -6.02 15.40 -10.89
C GLU A 131 -7.27 14.87 -10.17
N GLN A 132 -7.10 14.05 -9.14
CA GLN A 132 -8.22 13.38 -8.48
C GLN A 132 -8.78 14.16 -7.28
N VAL A 133 -7.94 14.98 -6.62
CA VAL A 133 -8.30 15.68 -5.38
C VAL A 133 -8.33 17.20 -5.58
N GLY A 134 -7.62 17.73 -6.58
CA GLY A 134 -7.57 19.17 -6.85
C GLY A 134 -6.64 19.94 -5.92
N LEU A 135 -5.54 19.30 -5.47
CA LEU A 135 -4.48 19.91 -4.63
C LEU A 135 -3.15 20.05 -5.37
#